data_AF-A0A524EFG1-F1
#
_entry.id   AF-A0A524EFG1-F1
#
_cell.length_a   1.000
_cell.length_b   1.000
_cell.length_c   1.000
_cell.angle_alpha   90.00
_cell.angle_beta   90.00
_cell.angle_gamma   90.00
#
_symmetry.space_group_name_H-M   'P 1'
#
loop_
_entity.id
_entity.type
_entity.pdbx_description
1 polymer ?
#
loop_
_entity_poly.entity_id
_entity_poly.type
_entity_poly.pdbx_seq_one_letter_code
_entity_poly.pdbx_strand_id
1 'polypeptide(L)'
;MSQGKLIDRGRQKIVNVAYVIIAFAGSAYGIYRYSINPTISFSSLLDTVILLIGLLLLSVIFGAISKRAIDYIPGTWEESKSWVAVEEYEGLVEKHNKAYRGILGDTQSGCTLCCGLFFIPAITIGIFAYGAYAQPLLSTYLDMLLLLILSYLFVCAVGFLGGYNLIRTDADLPFAKPTKGAVFRYMQALDDVSDIEAGFDVVIGTRGEYKAIMETDAKARIPGLPNTAALKVQVTSSGFDYPYLVGTIYKGPQVPEREERFNIGARFPALFEYSMDGNVTIIVGRFDIPKRTSSVPRISESDFESLGRFMAAKMKELQGPS
;
A
#
# COMPACT_ATOMS: atom_id res chain seq x y z
N MET A 1 12.37 31.06 -12.11
CA MET A 1 11.12 30.76 -11.37
C MET A 1 10.23 29.88 -12.24
N SER A 2 10.14 28.57 -11.96
CA SER A 2 9.26 27.64 -12.70
C SER A 2 7.95 27.43 -11.93
N GLN A 3 6.94 28.25 -12.19
CA GLN A 3 5.65 28.19 -11.48
C GLN A 3 4.72 27.03 -11.88
N GLY A 4 5.15 26.07 -12.72
CA GLY A 4 4.23 25.05 -13.26
C GLY A 4 4.62 23.57 -13.11
N LYS A 5 5.84 23.24 -12.68
CA LYS A 5 6.31 21.84 -12.64
C LYS A 5 6.59 21.39 -11.21
N LEU A 6 5.94 20.31 -10.81
CA LEU A 6 6.12 19.65 -9.52
C LEU A 6 7.31 18.68 -9.52
N ILE A 7 7.63 18.13 -10.70
CA ILE A 7 8.57 17.02 -10.89
C ILE A 7 9.47 17.33 -12.07
N ASP A 8 10.77 17.15 -11.90
CA ASP A 8 11.71 17.08 -13.01
C ASP A 8 12.02 15.62 -13.37
N ARG A 9 11.93 15.31 -14.67
CA ARG A 9 12.22 13.99 -15.24
C ARG A 9 13.44 14.00 -16.16
N GLY A 10 14.23 15.08 -16.18
CA GLY A 10 15.42 15.20 -17.02
C GLY A 10 16.41 14.05 -16.79
N ARG A 11 16.79 13.80 -15.53
CA ARG A 11 17.68 12.70 -15.16
C ARG A 11 17.06 11.32 -15.44
N GLN A 12 15.76 11.17 -15.16
CA GLN A 12 15.03 9.93 -15.46
C GLN A 12 15.15 9.53 -16.94
N LYS A 13 15.01 10.47 -17.88
CA LYS A 13 15.15 10.17 -19.32
C LYS A 13 16.52 9.59 -19.67
N ILE A 14 17.59 10.16 -19.11
CA ILE A 14 18.96 9.69 -19.36
C ILE A 14 19.13 8.25 -18.85
N VAL A 15 18.64 7.95 -17.64
CA VAL A 15 18.69 6.59 -17.07
C VAL A 15 17.91 5.60 -17.92
N ASN A 16 16.72 5.98 -18.40
CA ASN A 16 15.90 5.11 -19.24
C ASN A 16 16.57 4.81 -20.59
N VAL A 17 17.19 5.81 -21.22
CA VAL A 17 17.93 5.61 -22.48
C VAL A 17 19.13 4.68 -22.26
N ALA A 18 19.91 4.91 -21.19
CA ALA A 18 21.04 4.04 -20.85
C ALA A 18 20.58 2.59 -20.61
N TYR A 19 19.45 2.40 -19.91
CA TYR A 19 18.87 1.09 -19.68
C TYR A 19 18.48 0.39 -20.99
N VAL A 20 17.79 1.09 -21.91
CA VAL A 20 17.39 0.52 -23.20
C VAL A 20 18.60 0.03 -23.99
N ILE A 21 19.70 0.79 -24.00
CA ILE A 21 20.94 0.41 -24.68
C ILE A 21 21.54 -0.87 -24.06
N ILE A 22 21.61 -0.94 -22.72
CA ILE A 22 22.17 -2.10 -22.01
C ILE A 22 21.28 -3.34 -22.19
N ALA A 23 19.95 -3.19 -22.07
CA ALA A 23 19.00 -4.26 -22.28
C ALA A 23 19.06 -4.80 -23.72
N PHE A 24 19.17 -3.91 -24.71
CA PHE A 24 19.34 -4.29 -26.10
C PHE A 24 20.67 -5.03 -26.32
N ALA A 25 21.79 -4.52 -25.79
CA ALA A 25 23.09 -5.15 -25.92
C ALA A 25 23.14 -6.55 -25.28
N GLY A 26 22.57 -6.70 -24.08
CA GLY A 26 22.50 -8.01 -23.41
C GLY A 26 21.60 -9.01 -24.13
N SER A 27 20.45 -8.56 -24.64
CA SER A 27 19.54 -9.41 -25.44
C SER A 27 20.21 -9.83 -26.76
N ALA A 28 20.86 -8.89 -27.45
CA ALA A 28 21.59 -9.15 -28.69
C ALA A 28 22.76 -10.11 -28.46
N TYR A 29 23.47 -10.02 -27.34
CA TYR A 29 24.50 -10.97 -26.96
C TYR A 29 23.94 -12.39 -26.75
N GLY A 30 22.83 -12.52 -26.04
CA GLY A 30 22.15 -13.82 -25.85
C GLY A 30 21.71 -14.45 -27.16
N ILE A 31 21.09 -13.65 -28.03
CA ILE A 31 20.68 -14.06 -29.38
C ILE A 31 21.90 -14.48 -30.21
N TYR A 32 22.96 -13.66 -30.24
CA TYR A 32 24.19 -13.96 -30.97
C TYR A 32 24.81 -15.28 -30.51
N ARG A 33 24.88 -15.52 -29.18
CA ARG A 33 25.40 -16.76 -28.60
C ARG A 33 24.61 -17.99 -29.04
N TYR A 34 23.29 -17.88 -29.12
CA TYR A 34 22.44 -18.94 -29.67
C TYR A 34 22.69 -19.15 -31.17
N SER A 35 22.78 -18.07 -31.96
CA SER A 35 22.96 -18.15 -33.41
C SER A 35 24.27 -18.80 -33.85
N ILE A 36 25.38 -18.58 -33.11
CA ILE A 36 26.68 -19.19 -33.43
C ILE A 36 26.80 -20.64 -32.96
N ASN A 37 25.98 -21.06 -31.99
CA ASN A 37 25.99 -22.42 -31.47
C ASN A 37 24.56 -22.85 -31.08
N PRO A 38 23.72 -23.20 -32.06
CA PRO A 38 22.29 -23.48 -31.84
C PRO A 38 22.03 -24.85 -31.20
N THR A 39 23.00 -25.40 -30.45
CA THR A 39 22.87 -26.70 -29.80
C THR A 39 21.96 -26.61 -28.58
N ILE A 40 20.95 -27.48 -28.55
CA ILE A 40 20.06 -27.65 -27.39
C ILE A 40 20.77 -28.57 -26.40
N SER A 41 21.61 -27.97 -25.55
CA SER A 41 22.38 -28.67 -24.51
C SER A 41 22.05 -28.12 -23.13
N PHE A 42 22.37 -28.89 -22.10
CA PHE A 42 22.26 -28.42 -20.71
C PHE A 42 23.13 -27.19 -20.44
N SER A 43 24.30 -27.08 -21.08
CA SER A 43 25.16 -25.89 -20.98
C SER A 43 24.50 -24.67 -21.59
N SER A 44 23.91 -24.79 -22.79
CA SER A 44 23.21 -23.69 -23.47
C SER A 44 21.98 -23.23 -22.67
N LEU A 45 21.27 -24.17 -22.04
CA LEU A 45 20.17 -23.88 -21.11
C LEU A 45 20.66 -23.05 -19.91
N LEU A 46 21.74 -23.50 -19.26
CA LEU A 46 22.29 -22.86 -18.07
C LEU A 46 22.80 -21.44 -18.39
N ASP A 47 23.52 -21.27 -19.50
CA ASP A 47 23.97 -19.96 -20.00
C ASP A 47 22.77 -19.01 -20.22
N THR A 48 21.69 -19.51 -20.82
CA THR A 48 20.47 -18.72 -21.08
C THR A 48 19.79 -18.28 -19.78
N VAL A 49 19.66 -19.20 -18.81
CA VAL A 49 19.07 -18.90 -17.50
C VAL A 49 19.90 -17.85 -16.75
N ILE A 50 21.23 -18.00 -16.70
CA ILE A 50 22.11 -17.02 -16.05
C ILE A 50 21.97 -15.65 -16.70
N LEU A 51 21.94 -15.58 -18.04
CA LEU A 51 21.79 -14.31 -18.74
C LEU A 51 20.44 -13.65 -18.48
N LEU A 52 19.34 -14.42 -18.47
CA LEU A 52 18.01 -13.91 -18.14
C LEU A 52 17.94 -13.40 -16.69
N ILE A 53 18.51 -14.14 -15.72
CA ILE A 53 18.58 -13.68 -14.32
C ILE A 53 19.41 -12.41 -14.21
N GLY A 54 20.57 -12.36 -14.86
CA GLY A 54 21.43 -11.17 -14.89
C GLY A 54 20.71 -9.94 -15.47
N LEU A 55 20.00 -10.13 -16.59
CA LEU A 55 19.18 -9.09 -17.21
C LEU A 55 18.02 -8.68 -16.30
N LEU A 56 17.36 -9.60 -15.60
CA LEU A 56 16.32 -9.27 -14.62
C LEU A 56 16.88 -8.36 -13.53
N LEU A 57 17.97 -8.77 -12.88
CA LEU A 57 18.57 -8.02 -11.77
C LEU A 57 19.02 -6.63 -12.21
N LEU A 58 19.67 -6.53 -13.38
CA LEU A 58 20.08 -5.25 -13.93
C LEU A 58 18.86 -4.38 -14.26
N SER A 59 17.80 -4.96 -14.82
CA SER A 59 16.54 -4.25 -15.09
C SER A 59 15.89 -3.73 -13.81
N VAL A 60 15.89 -4.51 -12.73
CA VAL A 60 15.40 -4.09 -11.42
C VAL A 60 16.20 -2.90 -10.88
N ILE A 61 17.53 -2.98 -10.94
CA ILE A 61 18.42 -1.89 -10.50
C ILE A 61 18.14 -0.62 -11.30
N PHE A 62 18.04 -0.71 -12.63
CA PHE A 62 17.77 0.46 -13.47
C PHE A 62 16.35 1.00 -13.30
N GLY A 63 15.34 0.15 -13.05
CA GLY A 63 13.99 0.60 -12.70
C GLY A 63 13.99 1.39 -11.39
N ALA A 64 14.68 0.87 -10.38
CA ALA A 64 14.90 1.53 -9.09
C ALA A 64 15.63 2.88 -9.23
N ILE A 65 16.73 2.92 -9.98
CA ILE A 65 17.49 4.15 -10.25
C ILE A 65 16.64 5.15 -11.06
N SER A 66 15.90 4.68 -12.07
CA SER A 66 15.00 5.52 -12.89
C SER A 66 13.99 6.24 -12.01
N LYS A 67 13.40 5.54 -11.03
CA LYS A 67 12.48 6.18 -10.10
C LYS A 67 13.14 7.16 -9.13
N ARG A 68 14.34 6.84 -8.64
CA ARG A 68 15.12 7.76 -7.79
C ARG A 68 15.62 8.99 -8.56
N ALA A 69 15.77 8.89 -9.87
CA ALA A 69 16.15 10.00 -10.74
C ALA A 69 14.98 10.94 -11.08
N ILE A 70 13.83 10.75 -10.44
CA ILE A 70 12.69 11.68 -10.47
C ILE A 70 12.92 12.68 -9.37
N ASP A 71 13.30 13.91 -9.73
CA ASP A 71 13.59 14.95 -8.75
C ASP A 71 12.30 15.72 -8.43
N TYR A 72 12.02 15.87 -7.14
CA TYR A 72 10.98 16.77 -6.67
C TYR A 72 11.51 18.21 -6.68
N ILE A 73 10.75 19.15 -7.25
CA ILE A 73 11.13 20.57 -7.21
C ILE A 73 10.59 21.16 -5.90
N PRO A 74 11.45 21.56 -4.93
CA PRO A 74 10.99 22.09 -3.67
C PRO A 74 10.12 23.33 -3.85
N GLY A 75 9.19 23.55 -2.92
CA GLY A 75 8.36 24.75 -2.88
C GLY A 75 7.32 24.69 -1.77
N THR A 76 6.70 25.83 -1.52
CA THR A 76 5.72 26.02 -0.44
C THR A 76 4.37 25.46 -0.84
N TRP A 77 3.71 24.80 0.11
CA TRP A 77 2.35 24.32 0.00
C TRP A 77 1.45 25.17 0.89
N GLU A 78 0.28 25.52 0.37
CA GLU A 78 -0.79 26.12 1.16
C GLU A 78 -1.62 24.97 1.73
N GLU A 79 -1.60 24.83 3.06
CA GLU A 79 -2.29 23.76 3.76
C GLU A 79 -3.68 24.21 4.20
N SER A 80 -4.67 23.38 3.91
CA SER A 80 -6.04 23.54 4.40
C SER A 80 -6.44 22.28 5.15
N LYS A 81 -6.97 22.44 6.37
CA LYS A 81 -7.48 21.32 7.17
C LYS A 81 -9.00 21.26 7.02
N SER A 82 -9.51 20.11 6.63
CA SER A 82 -10.94 19.86 6.48
C SER A 82 -11.29 18.46 6.96
N TRP A 83 -12.42 18.33 7.64
CA TRP A 83 -13.01 17.02 7.91
C TRP A 83 -13.85 16.61 6.70
N VAL A 84 -13.69 15.37 6.26
CA VAL A 84 -14.42 14.78 5.14
C VAL A 84 -15.02 13.44 5.56
N ALA A 85 -16.20 13.13 5.02
CA ALA A 85 -16.85 11.84 5.25
C ALA A 85 -16.05 10.69 4.59
N VAL A 86 -16.35 9.44 4.96
CA VAL A 86 -15.64 8.26 4.44
C VAL A 86 -15.72 8.17 2.91
N GLU A 87 -16.91 8.36 2.33
CA GLU A 87 -17.11 8.31 0.87
C GLU A 87 -16.33 9.41 0.13
N GLU A 88 -16.33 10.64 0.66
CA GLU A 88 -15.56 11.74 0.08
C GLU A 88 -14.05 11.49 0.18
N TYR A 89 -13.61 10.91 1.30
CA TYR A 89 -12.23 10.50 1.50
C TYR A 89 -11.79 9.46 0.46
N GLU A 90 -12.62 8.46 0.16
CA GLU A 90 -12.32 7.48 -0.90
C GLU A 90 -12.06 8.17 -2.25
N GLY A 91 -12.93 9.09 -2.64
CA GLY A 91 -12.78 9.87 -3.86
C GLY A 91 -11.50 10.72 -3.88
N LEU A 92 -11.14 11.32 -2.74
CA LEU A 92 -9.87 12.06 -2.59
C LEU A 92 -8.65 11.14 -2.70
N VAL A 93 -8.70 9.97 -2.06
CA VAL A 93 -7.63 8.98 -2.10
C VAL A 93 -7.47 8.40 -3.49
N GLU A 94 -8.55 8.16 -4.22
CA GLU A 94 -8.50 7.71 -5.62
C GLU A 94 -7.83 8.77 -6.51
N LYS A 95 -8.26 10.03 -6.42
CA LYS A 95 -7.65 11.15 -7.15
C LYS A 95 -6.17 11.31 -6.81
N HIS A 96 -5.83 11.23 -5.52
CA HIS A 96 -4.45 11.30 -5.05
C HIS A 96 -3.59 10.16 -5.59
N ASN A 97 -4.09 8.91 -5.54
CA ASN A 97 -3.37 7.78 -6.12
C ASN A 97 -3.24 7.91 -7.64
N LYS A 98 -4.28 8.33 -8.35
CA LYS A 98 -4.20 8.54 -9.80
C LYS A 98 -3.15 9.57 -10.18
N ALA A 99 -3.01 10.64 -9.40
CA ALA A 99 -2.02 11.69 -9.63
C ALA A 99 -0.60 11.28 -9.21
N TYR A 100 -0.44 10.58 -8.08
CA TYR A 100 0.86 10.42 -7.42
C TYR A 100 1.33 8.96 -7.24
N ARG A 101 0.58 7.95 -7.69
CA ARG A 101 0.98 6.52 -7.58
C ARG A 101 2.35 6.24 -8.20
N GLY A 102 2.66 6.88 -9.32
CA GLY A 102 3.97 6.77 -9.98
C GLY A 102 5.14 7.20 -9.09
N ILE A 103 4.89 7.99 -8.04
CA ILE A 103 5.87 8.57 -7.13
C ILE A 103 5.91 7.78 -5.81
N LEU A 104 4.74 7.46 -5.25
CA LEU A 104 4.59 6.87 -3.91
C LEU A 104 4.96 5.37 -3.81
N GLY A 105 5.13 4.69 -4.94
CA GLY A 105 5.51 3.28 -5.01
C GLY A 105 4.42 2.31 -4.55
N ASP A 106 4.61 1.03 -4.88
CA ASP A 106 3.61 -0.01 -4.62
C ASP A 106 4.24 -1.16 -3.82
N THR A 107 3.73 -1.38 -2.60
CA THR A 107 4.25 -2.38 -1.66
C THR A 107 4.04 -3.82 -2.13
N GLN A 108 3.16 -4.06 -3.12
CA GLN A 108 2.93 -5.40 -3.67
C GLN A 108 4.04 -5.87 -4.65
N SER A 109 4.94 -4.98 -5.05
CA SER A 109 5.94 -5.25 -6.11
C SER A 109 7.08 -6.18 -5.67
N GLY A 110 7.35 -6.28 -4.36
CA GLY A 110 8.41 -7.15 -3.82
C GLY A 110 8.14 -8.65 -4.04
N CYS A 111 6.89 -9.08 -3.89
CA CYS A 111 6.52 -10.49 -4.07
C CYS A 111 6.67 -10.94 -5.53
N THR A 112 6.29 -10.06 -6.47
CA THR A 112 6.39 -10.32 -7.92
C THR A 112 7.84 -10.60 -8.36
N LEU A 113 8.82 -9.92 -7.75
CA LEU A 113 10.24 -10.12 -8.05
C LEU A 113 10.80 -11.42 -7.49
N CYS A 114 10.45 -11.78 -6.25
CA CYS A 114 10.84 -13.06 -5.66
C CYS A 114 10.24 -14.25 -6.41
N CYS A 115 8.97 -14.17 -6.79
CA CYS A 115 8.34 -15.20 -7.61
C CYS A 115 8.94 -15.28 -9.02
N GLY A 116 9.29 -14.13 -9.62
CA GLY A 116 9.91 -14.07 -10.94
C GLY A 116 11.23 -14.86 -11.06
N LEU A 117 12.04 -14.91 -10.01
CA LEU A 117 13.28 -15.70 -9.98
C LEU A 117 13.07 -17.21 -10.12
N PHE A 118 11.90 -17.73 -9.71
CA PHE A 118 11.54 -19.14 -9.90
C PHE A 118 10.84 -19.39 -11.24
N PHE A 119 10.07 -18.42 -11.73
CA PHE A 119 9.38 -18.53 -13.02
C PHE A 119 10.33 -18.49 -14.23
N ILE A 120 11.43 -17.72 -14.17
CA ILE A 120 12.39 -17.62 -15.28
C ILE A 120 13.03 -18.98 -15.62
N PRO A 121 13.59 -19.75 -14.66
CA PRO A 121 14.10 -21.09 -14.93
C PRO A 121 13.02 -22.02 -15.52
N ALA A 122 11.80 -21.98 -14.96
CA ALA A 122 10.70 -22.84 -15.43
C ALA A 122 10.31 -22.55 -16.88
N ILE A 123 10.17 -21.27 -17.26
CA ILE A 123 9.86 -20.85 -18.63
C ILE A 123 11.01 -21.23 -19.56
N THR A 124 12.26 -21.02 -19.14
CA THR A 124 13.44 -21.34 -19.97
C THR A 124 13.55 -22.83 -20.23
N ILE A 125 13.31 -23.68 -19.20
CA ILE A 125 13.22 -25.13 -19.36
C ILE A 125 12.10 -25.50 -20.35
N GLY A 126 10.94 -24.85 -20.25
CA GLY A 126 9.83 -25.05 -21.19
C GLY A 126 10.20 -24.72 -22.64
N ILE A 127 10.91 -23.62 -22.87
CA ILE A 127 11.38 -23.21 -24.21
C ILE A 127 12.36 -24.25 -24.77
N PHE A 128 13.33 -24.70 -23.98
CA PHE A 128 14.29 -25.72 -24.41
C PHE A 128 13.63 -27.09 -24.62
N ALA A 129 12.65 -27.46 -23.79
CA ALA A 129 11.87 -28.66 -23.96
C ALA A 129 11.03 -28.61 -25.26
N TYR A 130 10.44 -27.45 -25.58
CA TYR A 130 9.77 -27.24 -26.87
C TYR A 130 10.76 -27.46 -28.02
N GLY A 131 11.93 -26.84 -27.99
CA GLY A 131 12.94 -27.02 -29.04
C GLY A 131 13.46 -28.46 -29.20
N ALA A 132 13.47 -29.24 -28.12
CA ALA A 132 13.94 -30.63 -28.12
C ALA A 132 12.87 -31.66 -28.54
N TYR A 133 11.61 -31.44 -28.16
CA TYR A 133 10.57 -32.46 -28.22
C TYR A 133 9.32 -32.08 -29.03
N ALA A 134 9.08 -30.80 -29.28
CA ALA A 134 7.90 -30.37 -30.02
C ALA A 134 8.16 -30.34 -31.54
N GLN A 135 7.08 -30.47 -32.31
CA GLN A 135 7.15 -30.22 -33.74
C GLN A 135 7.23 -28.70 -34.01
N PRO A 136 8.22 -28.24 -34.80
CA PRO A 136 8.39 -26.82 -35.08
C PRO A 136 7.27 -26.30 -35.99
N LEU A 137 6.87 -25.03 -35.76
CA LEU A 137 5.88 -24.32 -36.56
C LEU A 137 6.49 -23.74 -37.85
N LEU A 138 7.69 -23.16 -37.76
CA LEU A 138 8.44 -22.64 -38.91
C LEU A 138 9.70 -23.47 -39.14
N SER A 139 10.58 -23.47 -38.14
CA SER A 139 11.76 -24.34 -38.03
C SER A 139 12.25 -24.26 -36.59
N THR A 140 12.91 -25.31 -36.09
CA THR A 140 13.41 -25.33 -34.71
C THR A 140 14.30 -24.12 -34.39
N TYR A 141 15.12 -23.69 -35.35
CA TYR A 141 15.97 -22.50 -35.20
C TYR A 141 15.15 -21.21 -35.08
N LEU A 142 14.20 -20.96 -36.00
CA LEU A 142 13.40 -19.74 -36.01
C LEU A 142 12.46 -19.66 -34.81
N ASP A 143 11.81 -20.77 -34.45
CA ASP A 143 10.91 -20.83 -33.30
C ASP A 143 11.66 -20.53 -31.99
N MET A 144 12.83 -21.15 -31.79
CA MET A 144 13.66 -20.91 -30.61
C MET A 144 14.19 -19.49 -30.57
N LEU A 145 14.62 -18.93 -31.70
CA LEU A 145 15.06 -17.54 -31.80
C LEU A 145 13.95 -16.56 -31.38
N LEU A 146 12.72 -16.78 -31.85
CA LEU A 146 11.57 -15.96 -31.50
C LEU A 146 11.22 -16.07 -30.00
N LEU A 147 11.20 -17.29 -29.45
CA LEU A 147 10.94 -17.52 -28.04
C LEU A 147 12.02 -16.87 -27.15
N LEU A 148 13.29 -16.95 -27.55
CA LEU A 148 14.38 -16.27 -26.86
C LEU A 148 14.20 -14.75 -26.90
N ILE A 149 13.94 -14.15 -28.06
CA ILE A 149 13.68 -12.70 -28.18
C ILE A 149 12.54 -12.27 -27.25
N LEU A 150 11.41 -12.98 -27.28
CA LEU A 150 10.26 -12.68 -26.45
C LEU A 150 10.58 -12.81 -24.95
N SER A 151 11.30 -13.85 -24.56
CA SER A 151 11.70 -14.05 -23.16
C SER A 151 12.61 -12.93 -22.65
N TYR A 152 13.61 -12.50 -23.43
CA TYR A 152 14.49 -11.39 -23.06
C TYR A 152 13.71 -10.09 -22.90
N LEU A 153 12.84 -9.75 -23.86
CA LEU A 153 11.98 -8.56 -23.79
C LEU A 153 11.07 -8.58 -22.57
N PHE A 154 10.44 -9.72 -22.30
CA PHE A 154 9.55 -9.89 -21.16
C PHE A 154 10.30 -9.72 -19.84
N VAL A 155 11.45 -10.38 -19.67
CA VAL A 155 12.27 -10.28 -18.46
C VAL A 155 12.77 -8.86 -18.22
N CYS A 156 13.21 -8.16 -19.27
CA CYS A 156 13.60 -6.76 -19.18
C CYS A 156 12.43 -5.87 -18.73
N ALA A 157 11.27 -5.97 -19.39
CA ALA A 157 10.10 -5.17 -19.06
C ALA A 157 9.61 -5.42 -17.62
N VAL A 158 9.47 -6.69 -17.23
CA VAL A 158 9.00 -7.07 -15.88
C VAL A 158 10.01 -6.66 -14.81
N GLY A 159 11.31 -6.88 -15.03
CA GLY A 159 12.35 -6.46 -14.10
C GLY A 159 12.37 -4.96 -13.90
N PHE A 160 12.30 -4.18 -14.99
CA PHE A 160 12.29 -2.73 -14.91
C PHE A 160 11.06 -2.19 -14.19
N LEU A 161 9.86 -2.68 -14.54
CA LEU A 161 8.61 -2.29 -13.86
C LEU A 161 8.62 -2.70 -12.38
N GLY A 162 9.11 -3.89 -12.06
CA GLY A 162 9.25 -4.37 -10.69
C GLY A 162 10.17 -3.48 -9.86
N GLY A 163 11.36 -3.17 -10.39
CA GLY A 163 12.31 -2.27 -9.74
C GLY A 163 11.79 -0.84 -9.58
N TYR A 164 11.11 -0.32 -10.61
CA TYR A 164 10.48 1.00 -10.57
C TYR A 164 9.40 1.08 -9.49
N ASN A 165 8.58 0.04 -9.30
CA ASN A 165 7.53 0.09 -8.30
C ASN A 165 8.01 -0.20 -6.86
N LEU A 166 9.16 -0.86 -6.70
CA LEU A 166 9.71 -1.28 -5.41
C LEU A 166 10.22 -0.11 -4.54
N ILE A 167 10.78 0.92 -5.17
CA ILE A 167 11.35 2.07 -4.45
C ILE A 167 10.35 3.22 -4.41
N ARG A 168 10.39 4.04 -3.36
CA ARG A 168 9.69 5.33 -3.31
C ARG A 168 10.59 6.44 -3.85
N THR A 169 10.03 7.37 -4.61
CA THR A 169 10.73 8.62 -4.90
C THR A 169 10.97 9.37 -3.58
N ASP A 170 12.04 10.15 -3.51
CA ASP A 170 12.67 10.80 -2.34
C ASP A 170 11.91 10.92 -1.01
N ALA A 171 12.66 10.81 0.09
CA ALA A 171 12.14 10.85 1.47
C ALA A 171 11.51 12.20 1.88
N ASP A 172 11.78 13.27 1.12
CA ASP A 172 11.38 14.65 1.45
C ASP A 172 10.06 15.09 0.78
N LEU A 173 9.33 14.17 0.15
CA LEU A 173 7.99 14.46 -0.36
C LEU A 173 7.03 14.66 0.83
N PRO A 174 6.30 15.80 0.91
CA PRO A 174 5.39 16.08 2.03
C PRO A 174 4.13 15.20 2.02
N PHE A 175 3.99 14.30 1.06
CA PHE A 175 2.79 13.49 0.86
C PHE A 175 2.76 12.32 1.84
N ALA A 176 1.76 12.29 2.72
CA ALA A 176 1.49 11.09 3.51
C ALA A 176 0.93 9.97 2.63
N LYS A 177 1.25 8.73 2.98
CA LYS A 177 0.51 7.58 2.45
C LYS A 177 -0.92 7.67 3.00
N PRO A 178 -1.96 7.70 2.16
CA PRO A 178 -3.32 7.74 2.66
C PRO A 178 -3.61 6.55 3.58
N THR A 179 -4.37 6.78 4.65
CA THR A 179 -4.88 5.73 5.54
C THR A 179 -5.66 4.69 4.73
N LYS A 180 -5.15 3.46 4.73
CA LYS A 180 -5.73 2.30 4.03
C LYS A 180 -5.60 1.05 4.89
N GLY A 181 -6.23 -0.04 4.45
CA GLY A 181 -6.13 -1.34 5.12
C GLY A 181 -7.12 -1.45 6.28
N ALA A 182 -6.68 -2.03 7.39
CA ALA A 182 -7.57 -2.36 8.50
C ALA A 182 -8.26 -1.13 9.12
N VAL A 183 -7.52 -0.04 9.35
CA VAL A 183 -8.08 1.20 9.92
C VAL A 183 -9.20 1.74 9.03
N PHE A 184 -8.96 1.80 7.72
CA PHE A 184 -9.95 2.29 6.75
C PHE A 184 -11.20 1.40 6.72
N ARG A 185 -11.02 0.07 6.70
CA ARG A 185 -12.12 -0.92 6.75
C ARG A 185 -12.98 -0.75 8.00
N TYR A 186 -12.37 -0.58 9.17
CA TYR A 186 -13.12 -0.39 10.41
C TYR A 186 -13.72 1.01 10.55
N MET A 187 -13.16 2.03 9.87
CA MET A 187 -13.81 3.33 9.74
C MET A 187 -15.05 3.27 8.85
N GLN A 188 -15.03 2.53 7.74
CA GLN A 188 -16.23 2.26 6.94
C GLN A 188 -17.31 1.57 7.77
N ALA A 189 -16.94 0.56 8.56
CA ALA A 189 -17.89 -0.11 9.46
C ALA A 189 -18.52 0.85 10.51
N LEU A 190 -17.79 1.90 10.94
CA LEU A 190 -18.40 2.92 11.81
C LEU A 190 -19.34 3.86 11.08
N ASP A 191 -19.16 4.07 9.78
CA ASP A 191 -20.04 4.94 8.96
C ASP A 191 -21.46 4.36 8.85
N ASP A 192 -21.58 3.03 8.93
CA ASP A 192 -22.86 2.32 8.97
C ASP A 192 -23.58 2.41 10.34
N VAL A 193 -22.94 3.02 11.35
CA VAL A 193 -23.53 3.20 12.68
C VAL A 193 -24.26 4.55 12.74
N SER A 194 -25.60 4.51 12.81
CA SER A 194 -26.48 5.69 12.79
C SER A 194 -26.17 6.80 13.81
N ASP A 195 -25.52 6.45 14.93
CA ASP A 195 -25.15 7.38 16.00
C ASP A 195 -23.72 7.93 15.88
N ILE A 196 -23.04 7.68 14.76
CA ILE A 196 -21.64 8.02 14.54
C ILE A 196 -21.49 8.63 13.14
N GLU A 197 -20.87 9.80 13.06
CA GLU A 197 -20.40 10.39 11.80
C GLU A 197 -18.94 10.03 11.61
N ALA A 198 -18.66 8.98 10.83
CA ALA A 198 -17.31 8.52 10.57
C ALA A 198 -16.65 9.37 9.46
N GLY A 199 -15.36 9.66 9.60
CA GLY A 199 -14.65 10.45 8.60
C GLY A 199 -13.17 10.61 8.88
N PHE A 200 -12.56 11.52 8.15
CA PHE A 200 -11.13 11.77 8.21
C PHE A 200 -10.89 13.28 8.32
N ASP A 201 -10.07 13.67 9.29
CA ASP A 201 -9.43 14.97 9.24
C ASP A 201 -8.29 14.88 8.22
N VAL A 202 -8.43 15.63 7.13
CA VAL A 202 -7.48 15.63 6.02
C VAL A 202 -6.82 17.00 5.93
N VAL A 203 -5.50 17.01 5.85
CA VAL A 203 -4.73 18.20 5.47
C VAL A 203 -4.45 18.11 3.98
N ILE A 204 -5.10 18.97 3.21
CA ILE A 204 -4.90 19.09 1.77
C ILE A 204 -3.92 20.24 1.53
N GLY A 205 -2.77 19.90 0.97
CA GLY A 205 -1.82 20.88 0.47
C GLY A 205 -2.14 21.25 -0.97
N THR A 206 -2.20 22.55 -1.26
CA THR A 206 -2.37 23.10 -2.60
C THR A 206 -1.12 23.86 -3.03
N ARG A 207 -0.65 23.63 -4.26
CA ARG A 207 0.45 24.38 -4.87
C ARG A 207 0.16 24.60 -6.35
N GLY A 208 -0.25 25.81 -6.70
CA GLY A 208 -0.76 26.10 -8.05
C GLY A 208 -1.96 25.20 -8.36
N GLU A 209 -1.87 24.39 -9.42
CA GLU A 209 -2.93 23.45 -9.81
C GLU A 209 -2.84 22.08 -9.09
N TYR A 210 -1.75 21.82 -8.36
CA TYR A 210 -1.53 20.54 -7.70
C TYR A 210 -2.19 20.50 -6.32
N LYS A 211 -2.90 19.41 -6.04
CA LYS A 211 -3.52 19.13 -4.73
C LYS A 211 -3.10 17.76 -4.23
N ALA A 212 -2.60 17.69 -3.00
CA ALA A 212 -2.15 16.45 -2.41
C ALA A 212 -2.59 16.30 -0.95
N ILE A 213 -2.75 15.05 -0.53
CA ILE A 213 -3.00 14.69 0.85
C ILE A 213 -1.65 14.75 1.59
N MET A 214 -1.54 15.65 2.56
CA MET A 214 -0.33 15.85 3.36
C MET A 214 -0.39 15.08 4.68
N GLU A 215 -1.57 15.05 5.30
CA GLU A 215 -1.81 14.34 6.56
C GLU A 215 -3.26 13.85 6.59
N THR A 216 -3.47 12.69 7.22
CA THR A 216 -4.81 12.12 7.41
C THR A 216 -4.92 11.48 8.78
N ASP A 217 -5.96 11.84 9.54
CA ASP A 217 -6.26 11.27 10.85
C ASP A 217 -7.70 10.72 10.84
N ALA A 218 -7.86 9.46 11.23
CA ALA A 218 -9.16 8.79 11.27
C ALA A 218 -9.92 9.24 12.51
N LYS A 219 -11.01 10.01 12.30
CA LYS A 219 -11.83 10.55 13.38
C LYS A 219 -13.31 10.44 13.06
N ALA A 220 -14.03 9.85 13.99
CA ALA A 220 -15.47 9.84 14.02
C ALA A 220 -16.00 10.84 15.05
N ARG A 221 -17.15 11.43 14.75
CA ARG A 221 -17.91 12.33 15.63
C ARG A 221 -19.18 11.61 16.07
N ILE A 222 -19.73 12.00 17.21
CA ILE A 222 -20.98 11.44 17.72
C ILE A 222 -21.98 12.59 17.79
N PRO A 223 -23.05 12.59 16.97
CA PRO A 223 -24.08 13.62 17.03
C PRO A 223 -24.65 13.78 18.44
N GLY A 224 -24.78 15.02 18.88
CA GLY A 224 -25.22 15.38 20.22
C GLY A 224 -24.11 15.52 21.26
N LEU A 225 -22.86 15.17 20.93
CA LEU A 225 -21.69 15.49 21.75
C LEU A 225 -21.00 16.78 21.26
N PRO A 226 -20.30 17.53 22.13
CA PRO A 226 -19.57 18.73 21.73
C PRO A 226 -18.41 18.39 20.80
N ASN A 227 -17.95 19.37 20.01
CA ASN A 227 -16.78 19.24 19.13
C ASN A 227 -15.46 18.90 19.87
N THR A 228 -15.46 18.99 21.21
CA THR A 228 -14.36 18.55 22.08
C THR A 228 -14.35 17.05 22.33
N ALA A 229 -15.42 16.34 21.93
CA ALA A 229 -15.49 14.89 21.92
C ALA A 229 -15.05 14.34 20.57
N ALA A 230 -14.16 13.35 20.58
CA ALA A 230 -13.70 12.68 19.38
C ALA A 230 -13.66 11.18 19.61
N LEU A 231 -13.97 10.41 18.57
CA LEU A 231 -13.83 8.97 18.55
C LEU A 231 -12.78 8.60 17.51
N LYS A 232 -11.75 7.86 17.92
CA LYS A 232 -10.68 7.41 17.04
C LYS A 232 -10.69 5.89 16.90
N VAL A 233 -10.55 5.41 15.66
CA VAL A 233 -10.30 4.00 15.37
C VAL A 233 -8.80 3.75 15.38
N GLN A 234 -8.35 2.76 16.14
CA GLN A 234 -6.99 2.29 16.13
C GLN A 234 -6.97 0.78 15.86
N VAL A 235 -5.92 0.31 15.19
CA VAL A 235 -5.73 -1.11 14.91
C VAL A 235 -4.30 -1.48 15.24
N THR A 236 -4.13 -2.44 16.14
CA THR A 236 -2.84 -3.10 16.36
C THR A 236 -2.77 -4.33 15.47
N SER A 237 -1.79 -4.37 14.57
CA SER A 237 -1.55 -5.54 13.72
C SER A 237 -0.35 -6.33 14.24
N SER A 238 -0.62 -7.43 14.95
CA SER A 238 0.40 -8.38 15.43
C SER A 238 -0.10 -9.82 15.21
N GLY A 239 0.20 -10.39 14.05
CA GLY A 239 -0.33 -11.69 13.61
C GLY A 239 -1.81 -11.66 13.16
N PHE A 240 -2.60 -10.71 13.64
CA PHE A 240 -3.95 -10.40 13.18
C PHE A 240 -4.30 -8.92 13.45
N ASP A 241 -5.37 -8.43 12.83
CA ASP A 241 -5.88 -7.07 13.06
C ASP A 241 -6.74 -7.04 14.32
N TYR A 242 -6.28 -6.33 15.35
CA TYR A 242 -7.02 -6.09 16.58
C TYR A 242 -7.50 -4.63 16.63
N PRO A 243 -8.75 -4.36 16.24
CA PRO A 243 -9.30 -3.01 16.27
C PRO A 243 -9.81 -2.63 17.66
N TYR A 244 -9.69 -1.35 18.00
CA TYR A 244 -10.27 -0.76 19.20
C TYR A 244 -10.63 0.70 18.97
N LEU A 245 -11.51 1.21 19.83
CA LEU A 245 -12.03 2.57 19.81
C LEU A 245 -11.44 3.35 20.97
N VAL A 246 -10.99 4.57 20.68
CA VAL A 246 -10.55 5.53 21.70
C VAL A 246 -11.44 6.74 21.63
N GLY A 247 -12.32 6.88 22.61
CA GLY A 247 -13.16 8.04 22.83
C GLY A 247 -12.41 9.03 23.73
N THR A 248 -12.34 10.29 23.32
CA THR A 248 -11.77 11.35 24.14
C THR A 248 -12.75 12.50 24.26
N ILE A 249 -12.82 13.14 25.44
CA ILE A 249 -13.64 14.32 25.68
C ILE A 249 -12.79 15.36 26.40
N TYR A 250 -12.42 16.45 25.71
CA TYR A 250 -11.67 17.54 26.33
C TYR A 250 -12.57 18.36 27.27
N LYS A 251 -12.08 18.59 28.50
CA LYS A 251 -12.85 19.12 29.65
C LYS A 251 -14.10 18.27 29.94
N GLY A 252 -13.97 16.96 29.79
CA GLY A 252 -15.04 16.01 30.06
C GLY A 252 -15.29 15.76 31.55
N PRO A 253 -16.30 14.95 31.88
CA PRO A 253 -16.61 14.55 33.25
C PRO A 253 -15.44 13.78 33.89
N GLN A 254 -15.23 13.98 35.19
CA GLN A 254 -14.24 13.19 35.92
C GLN A 254 -14.69 11.73 36.00
N VAL A 255 -13.86 10.84 35.47
CA VAL A 255 -14.08 9.40 35.54
C VAL A 255 -12.97 8.75 36.37
N PRO A 256 -13.30 7.84 37.31
CA PRO A 256 -12.28 7.07 38.00
C PRO A 256 -11.65 6.05 37.05
N GLU A 257 -10.38 5.73 37.28
CA GLU A 257 -9.71 4.66 36.55
C GLU A 257 -10.37 3.32 36.86
N ARG A 258 -10.99 2.70 35.86
CA ARG A 258 -11.71 1.43 36.01
C ARG A 258 -11.84 0.69 34.70
N GLU A 259 -12.03 -0.61 34.81
CA GLU A 259 -12.34 -1.49 33.69
C GLU A 259 -13.71 -2.12 33.87
N GLU A 260 -14.53 -2.07 32.83
CA GLU A 260 -15.88 -2.65 32.83
C GLU A 260 -16.06 -3.57 31.62
N ARG A 261 -16.64 -4.76 31.85
CA ARG A 261 -16.94 -5.73 30.80
C ARG A 261 -18.41 -5.71 30.45
N PHE A 262 -18.70 -5.65 29.15
CA PHE A 262 -20.06 -5.59 28.62
C PHE A 262 -20.29 -6.67 27.58
N ASN A 263 -21.43 -7.33 27.66
CA ASN A 263 -21.91 -8.17 26.57
C ASN A 263 -22.65 -7.29 25.57
N ILE A 264 -22.03 -7.04 24.42
CA ILE A 264 -22.54 -6.15 23.37
C ILE A 264 -23.18 -6.91 22.20
N GLY A 265 -23.47 -8.22 22.36
CA GLY A 265 -24.02 -9.05 21.29
C GLY A 265 -23.02 -9.40 20.18
N ALA A 266 -21.74 -9.12 20.39
CA ALA A 266 -20.64 -9.52 19.51
C ALA A 266 -20.05 -10.87 19.93
N ARG A 267 -19.23 -11.48 19.06
CA ARG A 267 -18.55 -12.75 19.35
C ARG A 267 -17.72 -12.72 20.64
N PHE A 268 -17.05 -11.59 20.88
CA PHE A 268 -16.27 -11.35 22.09
C PHE A 268 -16.92 -10.21 22.88
N PRO A 269 -16.97 -10.30 24.22
CA PRO A 269 -17.45 -9.20 25.03
C PRO A 269 -16.53 -7.98 24.89
N ALA A 270 -17.08 -6.80 25.11
CA ALA A 270 -16.31 -5.56 25.12
C ALA A 270 -15.72 -5.31 26.50
N LEU A 271 -14.48 -4.84 26.54
CA LEU A 271 -13.80 -4.29 27.71
C LEU A 271 -13.65 -2.79 27.49
N PHE A 272 -14.19 -2.01 28.43
CA PHE A 272 -14.11 -0.57 28.45
C PHE A 272 -13.19 -0.13 29.57
N GLU A 273 -12.12 0.58 29.22
CA GLU A 273 -11.17 1.15 30.16
C GLU A 273 -11.43 2.66 30.23
N TYR A 274 -11.72 3.16 31.42
CA TYR A 274 -11.94 4.57 31.69
C TYR A 274 -10.71 5.14 32.38
N SER A 275 -10.25 6.30 31.94
CA SER A 275 -9.14 6.99 32.58
C SER A 275 -9.23 8.51 32.35
N MET A 276 -8.42 9.25 33.09
CA MET A 276 -8.28 10.70 32.95
C MET A 276 -6.82 11.03 32.64
N ASP A 277 -6.60 11.80 31.57
CA ASP A 277 -5.30 12.42 31.28
C ASP A 277 -5.43 13.94 31.39
N GLY A 278 -5.06 14.48 32.55
CA GLY A 278 -5.26 15.88 32.90
C GLY A 278 -6.74 16.28 32.85
N ASN A 279 -7.10 17.08 31.85
CA ASN A 279 -8.48 17.53 31.61
C ASN A 279 -9.19 16.74 30.49
N VAL A 280 -8.65 15.60 30.07
CA VAL A 280 -9.22 14.78 29.01
C VAL A 280 -9.76 13.49 29.61
N THR A 281 -11.05 13.28 29.46
CA THR A 281 -11.68 11.98 29.74
C THR A 281 -11.34 11.04 28.59
N ILE A 282 -10.76 9.89 28.90
CA ILE A 282 -10.40 8.86 27.91
C ILE A 282 -11.20 7.61 28.19
N ILE A 283 -11.75 7.04 27.13
CA ILE A 283 -12.47 5.76 27.15
C ILE A 283 -11.87 4.90 26.04
N VAL A 284 -11.38 3.73 26.39
CA VAL A 284 -10.87 2.75 25.42
C VAL A 284 -11.82 1.57 25.39
N GLY A 285 -12.53 1.40 24.27
CA GLY A 285 -13.40 0.26 24.01
C GLY A 285 -12.66 -0.75 23.14
N ARG A 286 -12.48 -1.98 23.63
CA ARG A 286 -11.80 -3.07 22.90
C ARG A 286 -12.47 -4.41 23.15
N PHE A 287 -12.16 -5.42 22.34
CA PHE A 287 -12.69 -6.78 22.56
C PHE A 287 -11.86 -7.55 23.58
N ASP A 288 -12.50 -8.15 24.58
CA ASP A 288 -11.85 -9.05 25.54
C ASP A 288 -11.65 -10.43 24.90
N ILE A 289 -10.54 -10.55 24.16
CA ILE A 289 -10.18 -11.77 23.46
C ILE A 289 -9.42 -12.71 24.42
N PRO A 290 -9.80 -14.00 24.52
CA PRO A 290 -9.09 -14.96 25.35
C PRO A 290 -7.60 -15.08 24.97
N LYS A 291 -6.72 -15.07 25.97
CA LYS A 291 -5.26 -15.17 25.80
C LYS A 291 -4.79 -16.46 25.10
N ARG A 292 -5.63 -17.50 25.10
CA ARG A 292 -5.37 -18.79 24.44
C ARG A 292 -6.54 -19.10 23.53
N THR A 293 -6.31 -19.02 22.23
CA THR A 293 -7.26 -19.43 21.20
C THR A 293 -6.59 -20.44 20.28
N SER A 294 -7.32 -21.47 19.87
CA SER A 294 -6.84 -22.49 18.93
C SER A 294 -6.72 -21.98 17.49
N SER A 295 -7.31 -20.82 17.22
CA SER A 295 -7.34 -20.14 15.93
C SER A 295 -7.06 -18.66 16.11
N VAL A 296 -6.39 -18.05 15.13
CA VAL A 296 -6.20 -16.60 15.07
C VAL A 296 -7.57 -15.89 15.19
N PRO A 297 -7.80 -15.07 16.23
CA PRO A 297 -9.07 -14.42 16.44
C PRO A 297 -9.31 -13.37 15.35
N ARG A 298 -10.54 -13.32 14.83
CA ARG A 298 -10.98 -12.35 13.82
C ARG A 298 -12.18 -11.59 14.37
N ILE A 299 -12.10 -10.27 14.35
CA ILE A 299 -13.20 -9.35 14.62
C ILE A 299 -13.87 -9.03 13.28
N SER A 300 -15.18 -9.24 13.16
CA SER A 300 -15.95 -8.85 11.97
C SER A 300 -16.27 -7.36 12.01
N GLU A 301 -16.64 -6.79 10.86
CA GLU A 301 -17.15 -5.42 10.76
C GLU A 301 -18.42 -5.25 11.61
N SER A 302 -19.33 -6.23 11.58
CA SER A 302 -20.55 -6.25 12.41
C SER A 302 -20.29 -6.27 13.92
N ASP A 303 -19.26 -7.01 14.36
CA ASP A 303 -18.84 -7.01 15.77
C ASP A 303 -18.33 -5.60 16.14
N PHE A 304 -17.54 -4.98 15.26
CA PHE A 304 -17.00 -3.64 15.45
C PHE A 304 -18.07 -2.54 15.43
N GLU A 305 -19.09 -2.64 14.58
CA GLU A 305 -20.27 -1.78 14.60
C GLU A 305 -20.97 -1.84 15.95
N SER A 306 -21.11 -3.04 16.53
CA SER A 306 -21.74 -3.24 17.84
C SER A 306 -20.92 -2.57 18.95
N LEU A 307 -19.59 -2.63 18.86
CA LEU A 307 -18.69 -1.89 19.75
C LEU A 307 -18.84 -0.38 19.56
N GLY A 308 -18.96 0.10 18.32
CA GLY A 308 -19.21 1.50 17.98
C GLY A 308 -20.51 2.02 18.59
N ARG A 309 -21.64 1.35 18.36
CA ARG A 309 -22.94 1.69 18.95
C ARG A 309 -22.87 1.80 20.47
N PHE A 310 -22.23 0.82 21.11
CA PHE A 310 -22.11 0.79 22.55
C PHE A 310 -21.20 1.91 23.08
N MET A 311 -20.09 2.18 22.40
CA MET A 311 -19.19 3.31 22.73
C MET A 311 -19.91 4.65 22.60
N ALA A 312 -20.67 4.87 21.53
CA ALA A 312 -21.44 6.09 21.33
C ALA A 312 -22.46 6.29 22.45
N ALA A 313 -23.20 5.24 22.82
CA ALA A 313 -24.14 5.28 23.95
C ALA A 313 -23.44 5.63 25.27
N LYS A 314 -22.28 5.02 25.55
CA LYS A 314 -21.50 5.29 26.78
C LYS A 314 -20.94 6.71 26.83
N MET A 315 -20.46 7.23 25.71
CA MET A 315 -19.98 8.62 25.64
C MET A 315 -21.11 9.63 25.86
N LYS A 316 -22.31 9.36 25.29
CA LYS A 316 -23.52 10.17 25.55
C LYS A 316 -23.95 10.10 27.01
N GLU A 317 -23.96 8.90 27.61
CA GLU A 317 -24.31 8.70 29.03
C GLU A 317 -23.39 9.50 29.97
N LEU A 318 -22.07 9.49 29.71
CA LEU A 318 -21.09 10.20 30.54
C LEU A 318 -21.24 11.72 30.50
N GLN A 319 -21.58 12.28 29.34
CA GLN A 319 -21.83 13.72 29.22
C GLN A 319 -23.10 14.17 29.96
N GLY A 320 -24.04 13.25 30.21
CA GLY A 320 -25.36 13.57 30.77
C GLY A 320 -26.32 14.14 29.72
N PRO A 321 -27.61 14.30 30.07
CA PRO A 321 -28.56 14.99 29.20
C PRO A 321 -28.11 16.45 29.01
N SER A 322 -28.05 16.87 27.74
CA SER A 322 -27.84 18.28 27.37
C SER A 322 -29.09 19.11 27.63
#